data_AF-A0A2L2YWI8-F1
#
_entry.id   AF-A0A2L2YWI8-F1
#
_cell.length_a   1.000
_cell.length_b   1.000
_cell.length_c   1.000
_cell.angle_alpha   90.00
_cell.angle_beta   90.00
_cell.angle_gamma   90.00
#
_symmetry.space_group_name_H-M   'P 1'
#
loop_
_entity.id
_entity.type
_entity.pdbx_description
1 polymer ?
#
loop_
_entity_poly.entity_id
_entity_poly.type
_entity_poly.pdbx_seq_one_letter_code
_entity_poly.pdbx_strand_id
1 'polypeptide(L)' 'TTREKLLDLGQEVMSHPPYISDLAKTKYRLFRCVQNFLNGKNFNTNYDTISHLIDIFKLIRTENSLNSGC' A
#
# COMPACT_ATOMS: atom_id res chain seq x y z
N THR A 1 -12.53 -21.97 -0.41
CA THR A 1 -12.77 -20.54 -0.72
C THR A 1 -11.82 -19.65 0.06
N THR A 2 -11.65 -18.36 -0.27
CA THR A 2 -10.76 -17.45 0.50
C THR A 2 -11.18 -17.33 1.97
N ARG A 3 -12.49 -17.36 2.26
CA ARG A 3 -13.03 -17.33 3.63
C ARG A 3 -12.62 -18.54 4.46
N GLU A 4 -12.68 -19.75 3.90
CA GLU A 4 -12.25 -20.98 4.60
C GLU A 4 -10.77 -20.94 4.98
N LYS A 5 -9.90 -20.46 4.07
CA LYS A 5 -8.46 -20.33 4.35
C LYS A 5 -8.16 -19.30 5.44
N LEU A 6 -8.93 -18.21 5.53
CA LEU A 6 -8.77 -17.21 6.59
C LEU A 6 -9.17 -17.77 7.97
N LEU A 7 -10.23 -18.59 8.00
CA LEU A 7 -10.69 -19.26 9.22
C LEU A 7 -9.66 -20.30 9.71
N ASP A 8 -9.06 -21.06 8.79
CA ASP A 8 -8.00 -22.04 9.10
C ASP A 8 -6.74 -21.38 9.67
N LEU A 9 -6.40 -20.17 9.19
CA LEU A 9 -5.29 -19.36 9.70
C LEU A 9 -5.63 -18.59 10.99
N GLY A 10 -6.85 -18.72 11.52
CA GLY A 10 -7.31 -18.00 12.72
C GLY A 10 -7.34 -16.47 12.57
N GLN A 11 -7.40 -15.96 11.33
CA GLN A 11 -7.43 -14.52 11.10
C GLN A 11 -8.85 -13.97 11.25
N GLU A 12 -9.01 -13.05 12.19
CA GLU A 12 -10.27 -12.33 12.38
C GLU A 12 -10.53 -11.38 11.20
N VAL A 13 -11.71 -11.49 10.59
CA VAL A 13 -12.14 -10.63 9.50
C VAL A 13 -12.98 -9.48 10.06
N MET A 14 -12.40 -8.29 10.11
CA MET A 14 -13.15 -7.07 10.46
C MET A 14 -14.21 -6.77 9.40
N SER A 15 -15.43 -6.44 9.83
CA SER A 15 -16.51 -6.03 8.93
C SER A 15 -16.14 -4.73 8.21
N HIS A 16 -16.17 -4.74 6.86
CA HIS A 16 -15.90 -3.57 6.04
C HIS A 16 -17.18 -3.14 5.32
N PRO A 17 -17.59 -1.86 5.39
CA PRO A 17 -18.77 -1.39 4.70
C PRO A 17 -18.60 -1.43 3.16
N PRO A 18 -19.69 -1.60 2.40
CA PRO A 18 -19.62 -1.49 0.95
C PRO A 18 -19.19 -0.06 0.54
N TYR A 19 -18.30 0.05 -0.45
CA TYR A 19 -17.86 1.31 -1.08
C TYR A 19 -17.05 2.31 -0.24
N ILE A 20 -16.37 1.88 0.84
CA ILE A 20 -15.34 2.72 1.48
C ILE A 20 -14.01 2.61 0.71
N SER A 21 -13.89 3.35 -0.39
CA SER A 21 -12.61 3.51 -1.08
C SER A 21 -11.76 4.66 -0.51
N ASP A 22 -12.38 5.77 -0.12
CA ASP A 22 -11.65 6.96 0.37
C ASP A 22 -11.38 6.97 1.88
N LEU A 23 -12.20 6.28 2.71
CA LEU A 23 -12.07 6.35 4.17
C LEU A 23 -11.08 5.34 4.75
N ALA A 24 -10.65 4.34 3.97
CA ALA A 24 -9.60 3.45 4.39
C ALA A 24 -8.27 4.24 4.39
N LYS A 25 -7.92 4.82 5.54
CA LYS A 25 -6.72 5.65 5.75
C LYS A 25 -5.47 5.05 5.11
N THR A 26 -5.34 3.72 5.16
CA THR A 26 -4.24 2.98 4.54
C THR A 26 -4.29 3.01 3.01
N LYS A 27 -5.46 2.83 2.38
CA LYS A 27 -5.58 2.76 0.91
C LYS A 27 -5.27 4.12 0.28
N TYR A 28 -5.98 5.17 0.70
CA TYR A 28 -5.82 6.49 0.09
C TYR A 28 -4.39 7.04 0.24
N ARG A 29 -3.83 6.99 1.45
CA ARG A 29 -2.49 7.51 1.72
C ARG A 29 -1.42 6.69 0.99
N LEU A 30 -1.47 5.35 1.09
CA LEU A 30 -0.46 4.50 0.49
C LEU A 30 -0.43 4.66 -1.04
N PHE A 31 -1.58 4.53 -1.70
CA PHE A 31 -1.63 4.58 -3.15
C PHE A 31 -1.30 5.98 -3.68
N ARG A 32 -1.70 7.04 -2.99
CA ARG A 32 -1.30 8.41 -3.34
C ARG A 32 0.22 8.60 -3.26
N CYS A 33 0.85 8.13 -2.19
CA CYS A 33 2.31 8.24 -2.03
C CYS A 33 3.08 7.47 -3.09
N VAL A 34 2.64 6.24 -3.36
CA VAL A 34 3.22 5.41 -4.42
C VAL A 34 3.05 6.10 -5.77
N GLN A 35 1.86 6.59 -6.09
CA GLN A 35 1.60 7.29 -7.35
C GLN A 35 2.49 8.54 -7.50
N ASN A 36 2.64 9.36 -6.46
CA ASN A 36 3.48 10.56 -6.52
C ASN A 36 4.96 10.21 -6.78
N PHE A 37 5.46 9.15 -6.17
CA PHE A 37 6.84 8.70 -6.36
C PHE A 37 7.10 8.04 -7.71
N LEU A 38 6.10 7.36 -8.26
CA LEU A 38 6.19 6.73 -9.59
C LEU A 38 5.98 7.75 -10.71
N ASN A 39 5.39 8.91 -10.42
CA ASN A 39 5.09 9.93 -11.41
C ASN A 39 6.37 10.41 -12.12
N GLY A 40 6.39 10.31 -13.45
CA GLY A 40 7.54 10.70 -14.28
C GLY A 40 8.70 9.71 -14.32
N LYS A 41 8.59 8.52 -13.72
CA LYS A 41 9.61 7.46 -13.81
C LYS A 41 9.27 6.45 -14.91
N ASN A 42 10.26 6.13 -15.74
CA ASN A 42 10.17 5.04 -16.71
C ASN A 42 11.00 3.86 -16.20
N PHE A 43 10.40 2.66 -16.19
CA PHE A 43 11.07 1.44 -15.79
C PHE A 43 11.32 0.57 -17.02
N ASN A 44 12.57 0.18 -17.23
CA ASN A 44 12.97 -0.65 -18.37
C ASN A 44 12.88 -2.15 -18.05
N THR A 45 12.96 -2.51 -16.77
CA THR A 45 12.96 -3.89 -16.29
C THR A 45 12.03 -4.07 -15.10
N ASN A 46 11.44 -5.25 -14.96
CA ASN A 46 10.67 -5.62 -13.77
C ASN A 46 11.49 -5.54 -12.49
N TYR A 47 12.80 -5.83 -12.55
CA TYR A 47 13.70 -5.71 -11.40
C TYR A 47 13.78 -4.27 -10.88
N ASP A 48 13.91 -3.30 -11.79
CA ASP A 48 13.97 -1.87 -11.45
C ASP A 48 12.67 -1.43 -10.77
N THR A 49 11.53 -1.84 -11.31
CA THR A 49 10.21 -1.57 -10.72
C THR A 49 10.11 -2.14 -9.30
N ILE A 50 10.54 -3.39 -9.10
CA ILE A 50 10.50 -4.05 -7.79
C ILE A 50 11.42 -3.35 -6.79
N SER A 51 12.64 -2.98 -7.22
CA SER A 51 13.59 -2.28 -6.35
C SER A 51 13.03 -0.94 -5.90
N HIS A 52 12.46 -0.16 -6.83
CA HIS A 52 11.85 1.12 -6.52
C HIS A 52 10.62 1.00 -5.61
N LEU A 53 9.82 -0.05 -5.76
CA LEU A 53 8.72 -0.34 -4.85
C LEU A 53 9.24 -0.63 -3.43
N ILE A 54 10.27 -1.47 -3.31
CA ILE A 54 10.88 -1.77 -2.00
C ILE A 54 11.38 -0.50 -1.31
N ASP A 55 11.99 0.42 -2.07
CA ASP A 55 12.50 1.67 -1.52
C ASP A 55 11.38 2.58 -1.01
N ILE A 56 10.29 2.74 -1.76
CA ILE A 56 9.16 3.56 -1.27
C ILE A 56 8.50 2.94 -0.04
N PHE A 57 8.34 1.61 0.03
CA PHE A 57 7.78 0.98 1.23
C PHE A 57 8.70 1.13 2.45
N LYS A 58 10.03 1.19 2.26
CA LYS A 58 10.98 1.52 3.33
C LYS A 58 10.85 2.97 3.78
N LEU A 59 10.66 3.91 2.84
CA LEU A 59 10.47 5.33 3.13
C LEU A 59 9.15 5.58 3.89
N ILE A 60 8.03 5.04 3.40
CA ILE A 60 6.70 5.16 4.04
C ILE A 60 6.69 4.59 5.45
N ARG A 61 7.42 3.49 5.69
CA ARG A 61 7.54 2.89 7.03
C ARG A 61 8.32 3.77 8.02
N THR A 62 9.25 4.58 7.51
CA THR A 62 10.13 5.46 8.30
C THR A 62 9.46 6.82 8.58
N GLU A 63 8.67 7.34 7.63
CA GLU A 63 7.91 8.60 7.72
C GLU A 63 6.56 8.52 8.45
N ASN A 64 6.43 7.62 9.44
CA ASN A 64 5.31 7.70 10.39
C ASN A 64 5.54 8.76 11.50
N SER A 65 6.58 9.58 11.38
CA SER A 65 6.81 10.76 12.22
C SER A 65 7.22 11.94 11.35
N LEU A 66 6.26 12.86 11.16
CA LEU A 66 6.44 14.27 10.78
C LEU A 66 6.83 14.58 9.32
N ASN A 67 5.87 15.22 8.64
CA ASN A 67 6.12 16.32 7.70
C ASN A 67 6.88 16.03 6.41
N SER A 68 6.47 15.03 5.65
CA SER A 68 6.46 15.23 4.21
C SER A 68 5.12 14.77 3.67
N GLY A 69 4.44 15.69 3.00
CA GLY A 69 3.45 15.28 2.04
C GLY A 69 4.19 14.39 1.05
N CYS A 70 3.66 13.20 0.85
CA CYS A 70 3.60 12.77 -0.52
C CYS A 70 3.08 13.94 -1.38
#